data_AF-A0A358XTN4-F1
#
_entry.id   AF-A0A358XTN4-F1
#
_cell.length_a   1.000
_cell.length_b   1.000
_cell.length_c   1.000
_cell.angle_alpha   90.00
_cell.angle_beta   90.00
_cell.angle_gamma   90.00
#
_symmetry.space_group_name_H-M   'P 1'
#
loop_
_entity.id
_entity.type
_entity.pdbx_description
1 polymer ?
#
loop_
_entity_poly.entity_id
_entity_poly.type
_entity_poly.pdbx_seq_one_letter_code
_entity_poly.pdbx_strand_id
1 'polypeptide(L)'
;IDDALAGKPFDSSLLTQLEGLANRGYTEGFLRRHVHSEYQNYENGSSSFDHQQYCGEILERNGDYLKVDVKNRFVVGDVLELMTTSGNITFELTEILDKKGNPILEAKGSGHVVEIPVPADVDMHYALLIRNLPHSSTDISAPA
;
A
#
# COMPACT_ATOMS: atom_id res chain seq x y z
N ILE A 1 -11.32 9.26 32.09
CA ILE A 1 -10.83 10.01 30.90
C ILE A 1 -9.35 10.09 31.18
N ASP A 2 -8.61 9.08 30.72
CA ASP A 2 -7.26 8.82 31.20
C ASP A 2 -6.40 8.23 30.08
N ASP A 3 -5.20 8.80 30.00
CA ASP A 3 -3.95 8.23 29.53
C ASP A 3 -3.81 7.69 28.11
N ALA A 4 -3.12 8.49 27.28
CA ALA A 4 -2.10 7.96 26.37
C ALA A 4 -1.05 9.05 26.03
N LEU A 5 -0.37 9.55 27.06
CA LEU A 5 0.96 10.16 26.90
C LEU A 5 1.97 9.03 26.71
N ALA A 6 2.23 8.63 25.46
CA ALA A 6 3.32 7.72 25.13
C ALA A 6 4.18 8.34 24.03
N GLY A 7 5.15 9.14 24.47
CA GLY A 7 6.23 9.66 23.64
C GLY A 7 7.15 8.54 23.16
N LYS A 8 6.77 7.87 22.08
CA LYS A 8 7.70 7.07 21.28
C LYS A 8 8.41 8.02 20.29
N PRO A 9 9.74 7.92 20.12
CA PRO A 9 10.41 8.68 19.08
C PRO A 9 9.83 8.25 17.73
N PHE A 10 9.33 9.23 17.01
CA PHE A 10 8.88 9.08 15.64
C PHE A 10 10.04 8.51 14.81
N ASP A 11 9.89 7.29 14.30
CA ASP A 11 10.91 6.61 13.50
C ASP A 11 10.95 7.22 12.10
N SER A 12 11.97 8.03 11.82
CA SER A 12 12.11 8.79 10.57
C SER A 12 12.30 7.91 9.32
N SER A 13 12.53 6.60 9.49
CA SER A 13 12.59 5.64 8.37
C SER A 13 11.22 5.35 7.75
N LEU A 14 10.12 5.57 8.47
CA LEU A 14 8.75 5.44 7.95
C LEU A 14 8.42 6.57 6.94
N LEU A 15 9.06 7.73 7.07
CA LEU A 15 8.95 8.82 6.10
C LEU A 15 9.68 8.53 4.78
N THR A 16 10.76 7.74 4.80
CA THR A 16 11.53 7.45 3.59
C THR A 16 10.74 6.59 2.60
N GLN A 17 9.86 5.71 3.08
CA GLN A 17 8.92 4.97 2.21
C GLN A 17 7.82 5.89 1.64
N LEU A 18 7.49 6.98 2.35
CA LEU A 18 6.54 7.98 1.89
C LEU A 18 7.15 8.95 0.84
N GLU A 19 8.45 9.27 0.95
CA GLU A 19 9.16 10.13 -0.02
C GLU A 19 9.27 9.51 -1.42
N GLY A 20 9.28 8.17 -1.52
CA GLY A 20 9.18 7.45 -2.80
C GLY A 20 7.81 7.59 -3.48
N LEU A 21 6.75 7.82 -2.69
CA LEU A 21 5.37 7.98 -3.16
C LEU A 21 5.00 9.44 -3.52
N ALA A 22 5.70 10.41 -2.92
CA ALA A 22 5.43 11.84 -3.08
C ALA A 22 6.14 12.50 -4.28
N ASN A 23 7.09 11.83 -4.94
CA ASN A 23 7.83 12.38 -6.07
C ASN A 23 7.18 12.02 -7.43
N ARG A 24 6.03 12.65 -7.71
CA ARG A 24 5.60 12.93 -9.10
C ARG A 24 5.50 14.44 -9.34
N GLY A 25 6.62 15.15 -9.16
CA GLY A 25 6.89 16.39 -9.91
C GLY A 25 7.56 15.98 -11.23
N TYR A 26 7.03 16.24 -12.41
CA TYR A 26 6.86 17.56 -13.02
C TYR A 26 8.16 18.38 -13.03
N THR A 27 9.27 17.85 -13.59
CA THR A 27 10.15 18.54 -14.57
C THR A 27 11.33 17.67 -15.04
N GLU A 28 11.66 17.88 -16.32
CA GLU A 28 12.96 17.68 -16.99
C GLU A 28 13.53 16.27 -17.18
N GLY A 29 13.62 15.88 -18.45
CA GLY A 29 14.61 14.92 -18.90
C GLY A 29 16.05 15.45 -18.73
N PHE A 30 17.00 14.52 -18.89
CA PHE A 30 18.46 14.73 -18.91
C PHE A 30 19.14 14.98 -17.54
N LEU A 31 19.53 13.92 -16.82
CA LEU A 31 20.96 13.61 -16.57
C LEU A 31 21.21 12.26 -15.86
N ARG A 32 21.76 11.32 -16.63
CA ARG A 32 22.78 10.30 -16.32
C ARG A 32 22.74 9.42 -15.04
N ARG A 33 22.84 8.11 -15.36
CA ARG A 33 23.79 7.05 -14.92
C ARG A 33 23.99 6.82 -13.41
N HIS A 34 23.46 5.67 -12.99
CA HIS A 34 24.04 4.70 -12.05
C HIS A 34 24.59 5.23 -10.72
N VAL A 35 23.92 4.83 -9.64
CA VAL A 35 24.63 4.45 -8.41
C VAL A 35 24.07 3.10 -7.98
N HIS A 36 24.93 2.10 -8.09
CA HIS A 36 24.74 0.73 -7.62
C HIS A 36 24.97 0.69 -6.11
N SER A 37 24.30 -0.25 -5.43
CA SER A 37 24.71 -0.86 -4.17
C SER A 37 24.69 0.08 -2.96
N GLU A 38 24.16 -0.22 -1.80
CA GLU A 38 23.85 -1.46 -1.09
C GLU A 38 23.01 -0.99 0.11
N TYR A 39 22.04 -1.77 0.55
CA TYR A 39 22.08 -2.40 1.87
C TYR A 39 20.82 -3.23 2.06
N GLN A 40 21.06 -4.52 2.23
CA GLN A 40 20.26 -5.45 3.03
C GLN A 40 18.84 -5.74 2.53
N ASN A 41 18.79 -6.72 1.63
CA ASN A 41 17.80 -7.78 1.69
C ASN A 41 17.80 -8.38 3.11
N TYR A 42 16.95 -7.85 4.01
CA TYR A 42 16.62 -8.56 5.23
C TYR A 42 15.58 -9.62 4.87
N GLU A 43 16.12 -10.79 4.56
CA GLU A 43 15.56 -12.11 4.84
C GLU A 43 14.09 -12.31 4.43
N ASN A 44 13.95 -12.98 3.27
CA ASN A 44 12.73 -13.62 2.74
C ASN A 44 11.93 -12.82 1.69
N GLY A 45 12.61 -12.32 0.66
CA GLY A 45 11.98 -11.60 -0.46
C GLY A 45 12.21 -12.29 -1.81
N SER A 46 11.36 -13.26 -2.17
CA SER A 46 11.09 -13.52 -3.59
C SER A 46 10.20 -12.39 -4.12
N SER A 47 10.74 -11.17 -4.22
CA SER A 47 9.98 -9.98 -4.55
C SER A 47 9.71 -9.91 -6.06
N SER A 48 8.69 -10.64 -6.54
CA SER A 48 8.20 -10.55 -7.93
C SER A 48 7.50 -9.22 -8.25
N PHE A 49 7.46 -8.29 -7.29
CA PHE A 49 6.76 -7.01 -7.36
C PHE A 49 7.79 -5.88 -7.35
N ASP A 50 8.02 -5.28 -8.52
CA ASP A 50 8.94 -4.15 -8.68
C ASP A 50 8.22 -2.79 -8.52
N HIS A 51 6.88 -2.80 -8.57
CA HIS A 51 6.05 -1.60 -8.43
C HIS A 51 5.00 -1.77 -7.34
N GLN A 52 4.98 -0.81 -6.42
CA GLN A 52 3.96 -0.67 -5.39
C GLN A 52 3.12 0.58 -5.65
N GLN A 53 1.82 0.51 -5.37
CA GLN A 53 0.91 1.64 -5.48
C GLN A 53 0.18 1.89 -4.17
N TYR A 54 0.28 3.11 -3.63
CA TYR A 54 -0.50 3.51 -2.46
C TYR A 54 -1.99 3.55 -2.79
N CYS A 55 -2.80 2.77 -2.09
CA CYS A 55 -4.23 2.63 -2.34
C CYS A 55 -5.09 3.44 -1.37
N GLY A 56 -4.68 3.59 -0.12
CA GLY A 56 -5.46 4.33 0.88
C GLY A 56 -4.96 4.21 2.31
N GLU A 57 -5.64 4.88 3.21
CA GLU A 57 -5.40 4.87 4.66
C GLU A 57 -6.50 4.09 5.38
N ILE A 58 -6.15 3.34 6.42
CA ILE A 58 -7.13 2.69 7.28
C ILE A 58 -7.69 3.70 8.27
N LEU A 59 -9.01 3.86 8.26
CA LEU A 59 -9.71 4.78 9.16
C LEU A 59 -10.06 4.13 10.48
N GLU A 60 -10.66 2.93 10.43
CA GLU A 60 -11.14 2.20 11.61
C GLU A 60 -11.38 0.72 11.27
N ARG A 61 -11.48 -0.12 12.30
CA ARG A 61 -11.87 -1.53 12.21
C ARG A 61 -13.29 -1.71 12.76
N ASN A 62 -14.16 -2.27 11.93
CA ASN A 62 -15.55 -2.61 12.24
C ASN A 62 -15.70 -4.14 12.26
N GLY A 63 -15.41 -4.76 13.40
CA GLY A 63 -15.46 -6.22 13.53
C GLY A 63 -14.47 -6.91 12.59
N ASP A 64 -15.00 -7.62 11.60
CA ASP A 64 -14.24 -8.36 10.58
C ASP A 64 -13.85 -7.52 9.36
N TYR A 65 -14.19 -6.22 9.34
CA TYR A 65 -13.91 -5.32 8.23
C TYR A 65 -13.05 -4.12 8.62
N LEU A 66 -12.27 -3.63 7.66
CA LEU A 66 -11.48 -2.41 7.72
C LEU A 66 -12.07 -1.36 6.81
N LYS A 67 -12.31 -0.19 7.36
CA LYS A 67 -12.77 0.97 6.60
C LYS A 67 -11.56 1.70 6.02
N VAL A 68 -11.57 1.89 4.71
CA VAL A 68 -10.44 2.44 3.95
C VAL A 68 -10.86 3.75 3.29
N ASP A 69 -10.11 4.84 3.50
CA ASP A 69 -10.22 6.03 2.66
C ASP A 69 -9.37 5.84 1.41
N VAL A 70 -10.05 5.67 0.28
CA VAL A 70 -9.45 5.26 -0.98
C VAL A 70 -8.80 6.47 -1.66
N LYS A 71 -7.54 6.33 -2.06
CA LYS A 71 -6.79 7.31 -2.86
C LYS A 71 -6.53 6.82 -4.29
N ASN A 72 -6.21 5.54 -4.47
CA ASN A 72 -6.02 4.94 -5.79
C ASN A 72 -6.87 3.68 -5.96
N ARG A 73 -7.13 3.33 -7.23
CA ARG A 73 -7.97 2.19 -7.59
C ARG A 73 -7.32 0.86 -7.20
N PHE A 74 -8.14 -0.04 -6.66
CA PHE A 74 -7.84 -1.46 -6.44
C PHE A 74 -9.11 -2.30 -6.64
N VAL A 75 -8.95 -3.59 -6.91
CA VAL A 75 -10.05 -4.51 -7.25
C VAL A 75 -9.95 -5.82 -6.47
N VAL A 76 -11.08 -6.53 -6.34
CA VAL A 76 -11.08 -7.90 -5.81
C VAL A 76 -10.13 -8.77 -6.65
N GLY A 77 -9.29 -9.55 -5.98
CA GLY A 77 -8.21 -10.35 -6.56
C GLY A 77 -6.86 -9.63 -6.64
N ASP A 78 -6.77 -8.33 -6.35
CA ASP A 78 -5.48 -7.66 -6.20
C ASP A 78 -4.72 -8.22 -4.98
N VAL A 79 -3.40 -8.34 -5.11
CA VAL A 79 -2.51 -8.61 -3.97
C VAL A 79 -2.18 -7.28 -3.29
N LEU A 80 -2.70 -7.12 -2.08
CA LEU A 80 -2.51 -5.94 -1.26
C LEU A 80 -1.54 -6.21 -0.11
N GLU A 81 -0.97 -5.13 0.40
CA GLU A 81 -0.11 -5.10 1.58
C GLU A 81 -0.67 -4.08 2.57
N LEU A 82 -0.96 -4.54 3.77
CA LEU A 82 -1.28 -3.70 4.92
C LEU A 82 0.02 -3.37 5.65
N MET A 83 0.47 -2.14 5.50
CA MET A 83 1.67 -1.62 6.16
C MET A 83 1.29 -1.11 7.54
N THR A 84 1.84 -1.72 8.59
CA THR A 84 1.58 -1.34 10.00
C THR A 84 2.90 -1.04 10.70
N THR A 85 2.83 -0.44 11.89
CA THR A 85 4.01 -0.19 12.73
C THR A 85 4.68 -1.47 13.24
N SER A 86 3.96 -2.59 13.24
CA SER A 86 4.47 -3.90 13.69
C SER A 86 4.98 -4.77 12.53
N GLY A 87 4.89 -4.28 11.29
CA GLY A 87 5.28 -5.00 10.08
C GLY A 87 4.21 -4.97 8.99
N ASN A 88 4.55 -5.56 7.86
CA ASN A 88 3.68 -5.60 6.68
C ASN A 88 2.97 -6.94 6.56
N ILE A 89 1.71 -6.91 6.14
CA ILE A 89 0.90 -8.13 5.91
C ILE A 89 0.42 -8.12 4.47
N THR A 90 0.89 -9.08 3.68
CA THR A 90 0.44 -9.28 2.30
C THR A 90 -0.73 -10.24 2.24
N PHE A 91 -1.77 -9.90 1.49
CA PHE A 91 -2.99 -10.70 1.35
C PHE A 91 -3.63 -10.49 -0.03
N GLU A 92 -4.40 -11.47 -0.49
CA GLU A 92 -5.27 -11.32 -1.67
C GLU A 92 -6.60 -10.71 -1.22
N LEU A 93 -7.06 -9.67 -1.93
CA LEU A 93 -8.31 -9.01 -1.61
C LEU A 93 -9.51 -9.84 -2.07
N THR A 94 -10.27 -10.40 -1.14
CA THR A 94 -11.40 -11.30 -1.48
C THR A 94 -12.73 -10.58 -1.65
N GLU A 95 -12.91 -9.42 -1.02
CA GLU A 95 -14.19 -8.71 -0.99
C GLU A 95 -13.98 -7.21 -0.79
N ILE A 96 -14.88 -6.40 -1.37
CA ILE A 96 -15.00 -4.97 -1.11
C ILE A 96 -16.47 -4.66 -0.88
N LEU A 97 -16.80 -3.94 0.20
CA LEU A 97 -18.14 -3.42 0.46
C LEU A 97 -18.19 -1.90 0.27
N ASP A 98 -19.28 -1.39 -0.30
CA ASP A 98 -19.57 0.04 -0.32
C ASP A 98 -20.01 0.56 1.06
N LYS A 99 -20.21 1.88 1.20
CA LYS A 99 -20.69 2.52 2.45
C LYS A 99 -22.04 2.01 2.97
N LYS A 100 -22.78 1.24 2.17
CA LYS A 100 -24.09 0.66 2.51
C LYS A 100 -23.98 -0.84 2.77
N GLY A 101 -22.78 -1.42 2.75
CA GLY A 101 -22.54 -2.85 2.92
C GLY A 101 -22.83 -3.69 1.68
N ASN A 102 -22.97 -3.09 0.48
CA ASN A 102 -23.18 -3.85 -0.74
C ASN A 102 -21.83 -4.29 -1.33
N PRO A 103 -21.70 -5.54 -1.81
CA PRO A 103 -20.48 -6.00 -2.46
C PRO A 103 -20.24 -5.26 -3.77
N ILE A 104 -19.01 -4.82 -3.98
CA ILE A 104 -18.51 -4.19 -5.20
C ILE A 104 -17.21 -4.87 -5.65
N LEU A 105 -16.90 -4.76 -6.95
CA LEU A 105 -15.69 -5.41 -7.51
C LEU A 105 -14.47 -4.49 -7.51
N GLU A 106 -14.68 -3.18 -7.40
CA GLU A 106 -13.60 -2.20 -7.47
C GLU A 106 -13.84 -0.99 -6.56
N ALA A 107 -12.75 -0.53 -5.94
CA ALA A 107 -12.67 0.78 -5.30
C ALA A 107 -12.16 1.79 -6.34
N LYS A 108 -12.96 2.81 -6.67
CA LYS A 108 -12.72 3.67 -7.85
C LYS A 108 -11.60 4.72 -7.71
N GLY A 109 -10.97 4.85 -6.55
CA GLY A 109 -9.97 5.89 -6.26
C GLY A 109 -10.51 7.00 -5.35
N SER A 110 -9.76 8.10 -5.25
CA SER A 110 -10.05 9.28 -4.40
C SER A 110 -11.53 9.61 -4.22
N GLY A 111 -11.91 9.92 -2.97
CA GLY A 111 -13.27 10.33 -2.58
C GLY A 111 -14.23 9.18 -2.26
N HIS A 112 -13.74 7.94 -2.32
CA HIS A 112 -14.50 6.75 -1.92
C HIS A 112 -14.01 6.25 -0.56
N VAL A 113 -14.96 5.76 0.23
CA VAL A 113 -14.66 4.96 1.43
C VAL A 113 -15.31 3.62 1.22
N VAL A 114 -14.53 2.56 1.43
CA VAL A 114 -14.96 1.17 1.25
C VAL A 114 -14.59 0.37 2.49
N GLU A 115 -15.16 -0.82 2.61
CA GLU A 115 -14.80 -1.78 3.65
C GLU A 115 -14.17 -3.03 3.01
N ILE A 116 -13.09 -3.53 3.59
CA ILE A 116 -12.40 -4.76 3.15
C ILE A 116 -12.21 -5.72 4.34
N PRO A 117 -12.14 -7.04 4.13
CA PRO A 117 -11.92 -7.98 5.24
C PRO A 117 -10.60 -7.73 5.98
N VAL A 118 -10.60 -7.95 7.29
CA VAL A 118 -9.41 -7.91 8.14
C VAL A 118 -8.44 -9.04 7.74
N PRO A 119 -7.20 -8.74 7.30
CA PRO A 119 -6.27 -9.78 6.86
C PRO A 119 -5.54 -10.48 8.02
N ALA A 120 -5.37 -9.80 9.15
CA ALA A 120 -4.77 -10.35 10.37
C ALA A 120 -5.17 -9.53 11.61
N ASP A 121 -5.07 -10.15 12.79
CA ASP A 121 -5.33 -9.48 14.06
C ASP A 121 -4.09 -8.71 14.54
N VAL A 122 -3.94 -7.47 14.04
CA VAL A 122 -2.84 -6.56 14.38
C VAL A 122 -3.33 -5.16 14.70
N ASP A 123 -2.48 -4.35 15.35
CA ASP A 123 -2.76 -2.93 15.54
C ASP A 123 -2.71 -2.19 14.21
N MET A 124 -3.83 -1.57 13.85
CA MET A 124 -4.03 -0.91 12.56
C MET A 124 -3.98 0.61 12.68
N HIS A 125 -3.55 1.12 13.83
CA HIS A 125 -3.42 2.55 14.03
C HIS A 125 -2.33 3.06 13.09
N TYR A 126 -2.70 4.01 12.21
CA TYR A 126 -1.86 4.54 11.14
C TYR A 126 -1.50 3.54 10.02
N ALA A 127 -2.28 2.47 9.85
CA ALA A 127 -2.02 1.50 8.79
C ALA A 127 -2.32 2.08 7.39
N LEU A 128 -1.46 1.74 6.43
CA LEU A 128 -1.59 2.14 5.03
C LEU A 128 -1.86 0.90 4.17
N LEU A 129 -2.64 1.09 3.11
CA LEU A 129 -2.95 0.06 2.14
C LEU A 129 -2.15 0.29 0.87
N ILE A 130 -1.37 -0.71 0.48
CA ILE A 130 -0.52 -0.71 -0.70
C ILE A 130 -0.97 -1.84 -1.63
N ARG A 131 -0.96 -1.62 -2.94
CA ARG A 131 -1.14 -2.68 -3.94
C ARG A 131 0.20 -3.06 -4.55
N ASN A 132 0.46 -4.36 -4.61
CA ASN A 132 1.62 -4.93 -5.26
C ASN A 132 1.31 -5.20 -6.74
N LEU A 133 1.99 -4.51 -7.66
CA LEU A 133 1.80 -4.66 -9.10
C LEU A 133 2.79 -5.68 -9.67
N PRO A 134 2.33 -6.70 -10.42
CA PRO A 134 3.23 -7.66 -11.04
C PRO A 134 4.14 -6.97 -12.06
N HIS A 135 5.36 -7.49 -12.21
CA HIS A 135 6.32 -7.02 -13.19
C HIS A 135 5.71 -7.01 -14.60
N SER A 136 5.61 -5.83 -15.22
CA SER A 136 5.22 -5.73 -16.62
C SER A 136 6.39 -6.17 -17.49
N SER A 137 6.45 -7.46 -17.79
CA SER A 137 7.44 -8.02 -18.73
C SER A 137 6.99 -7.72 -20.16
N THR A 138 6.90 -6.44 -20.53
CA THR A 138 6.66 -6.06 -21.92
C THR A 138 7.99 -6.11 -22.66
N ASP A 139 8.34 -7.29 -23.17
CA ASP A 139 9.39 -7.42 -24.18
C ASP A 139 8.91 -6.76 -25.46
N ILE A 140 9.35 -5.52 -25.69
CA ILE A 140 9.15 -4.83 -26.98
C ILE A 140 10.17 -5.35 -27.99
N SER A 141 10.04 -6.61 -28.41
CA SER A 141 10.65 -7.07 -29.66
C SER A 141 9.91 -6.40 -30.83
N ALA A 142 10.49 -5.33 -31.37
CA ALA A 142 10.01 -4.71 -32.60
C ALA A 142 10.08 -5.72 -33.75
N PRO A 143 9.03 -5.86 -34.59
CA PRO A 143 9.13 -6.66 -35.80
C PRO A 143 10.14 -6.02 -36.77
N ALA A 144 11.03 -6.86 -37.32
CA ALA A 144 12.06 -6.51 -38.29
C ALA A 144 11.48 -6.07 -39.65
#